data_AF-A0A197KF67-F1
#
_entry.id   AF-A0A197KF67-F1
#
_cell.length_a   1.000
_cell.length_b   1.000
_cell.length_c   1.000
_cell.angle_alpha   90.00
_cell.angle_beta   90.00
_cell.angle_gamma   90.00
#
_symmetry.space_group_name_H-M   'P 1'
#
loop_
_entity.id
_entity.type
_entity.pdbx_description
1 polymer ?
#
loop_
_entity_poly.entity_id
_entity_poly.type
_entity_poly.pdbx_seq_one_letter_code
_entity_poly.pdbx_strand_id
1 'polypeptide(L)'
;MTGVTRVHAELGLTGQGVKVGIIDTGIDYTHPALGGCFGAGCRVAYGYDFVGNNYTGKNTPVPSSDPMDCAGHGSHVAGIVGASNDVVMGVAPKVLLGAYRVLGCNGSSNDDVIIAAL
;
A
#
# COMPACT_ATOMS: atom_id res chain seq x y z
N MET A 1 14.58 3.59 19.19
CA MET A 1 13.93 2.30 18.83
C MET A 1 12.50 2.32 19.36
N THR A 2 11.53 1.75 18.62
CA THR A 2 10.08 1.86 18.87
C THR A 2 9.49 0.75 19.76
N GLY A 3 10.26 -0.28 20.09
CA GLY A 3 9.79 -1.42 20.90
C GLY A 3 9.08 -2.54 20.11
N VAL A 4 8.95 -2.41 18.78
CA VAL A 4 8.26 -3.38 17.91
C VAL A 4 8.81 -4.80 18.03
N THR A 5 10.14 -4.97 18.07
CA THR A 5 10.78 -6.28 18.21
C THR A 5 10.35 -7.01 19.47
N ARG A 6 10.15 -6.27 20.57
CA ARG A 6 9.70 -6.82 21.85
C ARG A 6 8.24 -7.28 21.76
N VAL A 7 7.38 -6.48 21.15
CA VAL A 7 5.98 -6.84 20.92
C VAL A 7 5.86 -8.09 20.02
N HIS A 8 6.68 -8.20 18.99
CA HIS A 8 6.74 -9.40 18.15
C HIS A 8 7.18 -10.64 18.95
N ALA A 9 8.25 -10.53 19.73
CA ALA A 9 8.85 -11.66 20.45
C ALA A 9 8.04 -12.12 21.68
N GLU A 10 7.54 -11.18 22.48
CA GLU A 10 6.87 -11.48 23.75
C GLU A 10 5.37 -11.71 23.58
N LEU A 11 4.73 -11.03 22.63
CA LEU A 11 3.26 -11.05 22.48
C LEU A 11 2.78 -11.69 21.17
N GLY A 12 3.69 -11.95 20.20
CA GLY A 12 3.33 -12.55 18.91
C GLY A 12 2.46 -11.65 18.01
N LEU A 13 2.30 -10.36 18.33
CA LEU A 13 1.44 -9.46 17.58
C LEU A 13 2.11 -9.00 16.28
N THR A 14 1.60 -9.45 15.14
CA THR A 14 2.21 -9.23 13.82
C THR A 14 1.27 -8.57 12.81
N GLY A 15 0.07 -8.19 13.25
CA GLY A 15 -1.00 -7.67 12.39
C GLY A 15 -1.82 -8.74 11.67
N GLN A 16 -1.62 -10.03 11.99
CA GLN A 16 -2.42 -11.11 11.42
C GLN A 16 -3.92 -10.89 11.68
N GLY A 17 -4.74 -11.05 10.63
CA GLY A 17 -6.18 -10.83 10.70
C GLY A 17 -6.60 -9.36 10.58
N VAL A 18 -5.65 -8.43 10.55
CA VAL A 18 -5.91 -6.99 10.36
C VAL A 18 -5.74 -6.63 8.88
N LYS A 19 -6.56 -5.69 8.43
CA LYS A 19 -6.51 -5.05 7.11
C LYS A 19 -6.02 -3.62 7.27
N VAL A 20 -5.03 -3.22 6.47
CA VAL A 20 -4.57 -1.83 6.40
C VAL A 20 -4.66 -1.35 4.95
N GLY A 21 -5.36 -0.25 4.72
CA GLY A 21 -5.42 0.43 3.42
C GLY A 21 -4.35 1.51 3.33
N ILE A 22 -3.63 1.56 2.22
CA ILE A 22 -2.65 2.60 1.89
C ILE A 22 -3.27 3.48 0.82
N ILE A 23 -3.58 4.72 1.17
CA ILE A 23 -4.11 5.74 0.26
C ILE A 23 -2.92 6.61 -0.20
N ASP A 24 -2.35 6.31 -1.36
CA ASP A 24 -1.09 6.90 -1.83
C ASP A 24 -0.95 6.79 -3.37
N THR A 25 0.27 6.71 -3.88
CA THR A 25 0.66 6.53 -5.29
C THR A 25 0.44 5.12 -5.83
N GLY A 26 -0.05 4.20 -4.98
CA GLY A 26 -0.24 2.78 -5.28
C GLY A 26 0.66 1.89 -4.44
N ILE A 27 0.67 0.59 -4.74
CA ILE A 27 1.65 -0.34 -4.19
C ILE A 27 2.21 -1.19 -5.34
N ASP A 28 3.53 -1.28 -5.46
CA ASP A 28 4.18 -2.32 -6.25
C ASP A 28 4.02 -3.66 -5.54
N TYR A 29 2.87 -4.28 -5.82
CA TYR A 29 2.51 -5.58 -5.29
C TYR A 29 3.37 -6.71 -5.87
N THR A 30 4.17 -6.47 -6.91
CA THR A 30 5.12 -7.46 -7.44
C THR A 30 6.40 -7.56 -6.62
N HIS A 31 6.64 -6.58 -5.73
CA HIS A 31 7.80 -6.59 -4.86
C HIS A 31 7.75 -7.79 -3.88
N PRO A 32 8.80 -8.63 -3.79
CA PRO A 32 8.78 -9.85 -2.97
C PRO A 32 8.47 -9.60 -1.49
N ALA A 33 8.99 -8.50 -0.92
CA ALA A 33 8.72 -8.12 0.47
C ALA A 33 7.25 -7.74 0.73
N LEU A 34 6.48 -7.46 -0.33
CA LEU A 34 5.06 -7.11 -0.31
C LEU A 34 4.17 -8.24 -0.86
N GLY A 35 4.73 -9.43 -1.07
CA GLY A 35 3.99 -10.66 -1.38
C GLY A 35 4.04 -11.10 -2.84
N GLY A 36 4.48 -10.25 -3.77
CA GLY A 36 4.73 -10.63 -5.16
C GLY A 36 3.50 -10.85 -6.04
N CYS A 37 2.29 -10.51 -5.56
CA CYS A 37 1.06 -10.60 -6.34
C CYS A 37 -0.04 -9.67 -5.80
N PHE A 38 -1.09 -9.48 -6.60
CA PHE A 38 -2.27 -8.68 -6.26
C PHE A 38 -3.57 -9.48 -6.33
N GLY A 39 -4.47 -9.22 -5.38
CA GLY A 39 -5.84 -9.76 -5.37
C GLY A 39 -6.04 -10.93 -4.40
N ALA A 40 -7.06 -11.75 -4.65
CA ALA A 40 -7.45 -12.82 -3.73
C ALA A 40 -6.30 -13.80 -3.47
N GLY A 41 -5.97 -14.02 -2.19
CA GLY A 41 -4.86 -14.89 -1.77
C GLY A 41 -3.49 -14.21 -1.73
N CYS A 42 -3.39 -12.98 -2.22
CA CYS A 42 -2.17 -12.18 -2.15
C CYS A 42 -2.11 -11.35 -0.87
N ARG A 43 -0.91 -10.86 -0.55
CA ARG A 43 -0.69 -9.98 0.61
C ARG A 43 -1.28 -8.59 0.37
N VAL A 44 -1.08 -8.03 -0.83
CA VAL A 44 -1.84 -6.89 -1.33
C VAL A 44 -3.14 -7.45 -1.91
N ALA A 45 -4.17 -7.53 -1.07
CA ALA A 45 -5.35 -8.35 -1.34
C ALA A 45 -6.49 -7.58 -2.03
N TYR A 46 -6.49 -6.25 -1.91
CA TYR A 46 -7.55 -5.37 -2.39
C TYR A 46 -6.95 -4.03 -2.82
N GLY A 47 -7.66 -3.30 -3.65
CA GLY A 47 -7.22 -2.00 -4.11
C GLY A 47 -7.92 -1.52 -5.36
N TYR A 48 -7.71 -0.26 -5.67
CA TYR A 48 -8.26 0.41 -6.84
C TYR A 48 -7.43 1.64 -7.17
N ASP A 49 -7.31 1.95 -8.46
CA ASP A 49 -6.71 3.18 -8.94
C ASP A 49 -7.81 4.17 -9.30
N PHE A 50 -7.85 5.29 -8.60
CA PHE A 50 -8.85 6.31 -8.79
C PHE A 50 -8.47 7.31 -9.88
N VAL A 51 -7.23 7.29 -10.37
CA VAL A 51 -6.67 8.44 -11.07
C VAL A 51 -5.90 8.14 -12.35
N GLY A 52 -5.21 7.00 -12.43
CA GLY A 52 -4.36 6.67 -13.57
C GLY A 52 -2.99 7.36 -13.55
N ASN A 53 -2.09 6.86 -14.40
CA ASN A 53 -0.68 7.29 -14.44
C ASN A 53 -0.47 8.77 -14.72
N ASN A 54 -1.28 9.34 -15.61
CA ASN A 54 -1.13 10.72 -16.09
C ASN A 54 -1.88 11.74 -15.24
N TYR A 55 -2.38 11.37 -14.07
CA TYR A 55 -3.08 12.31 -13.20
C TYR A 55 -2.13 13.33 -12.59
N THR A 56 -2.56 14.60 -12.60
CA THR A 56 -1.78 15.75 -12.15
C THR A 56 -2.45 16.53 -11.02
N GLY A 57 -3.64 16.08 -10.56
CA GLY A 57 -4.51 16.86 -9.69
C GLY A 57 -5.33 17.94 -10.41
N LYS A 58 -5.14 18.13 -11.72
CA LYS A 58 -5.84 19.17 -12.50
C LYS A 58 -6.62 18.64 -13.70
N ASN A 59 -6.21 17.49 -14.23
CA ASN A 59 -6.90 16.82 -15.33
C ASN A 59 -7.96 15.85 -14.80
N THR A 60 -8.84 15.39 -15.68
CA THR A 60 -9.83 14.37 -15.34
C THR A 60 -9.13 13.06 -14.95
N PRO A 61 -9.49 12.45 -13.79
CA PRO A 61 -9.01 11.12 -13.40
C PRO A 61 -9.39 10.05 -14.43
N VAL A 62 -8.54 9.04 -14.60
CA VAL A 62 -8.81 7.84 -15.42
C VAL A 62 -8.68 6.60 -14.54
N PRO A 63 -9.75 6.22 -13.81
CA PRO A 63 -9.68 5.14 -12.85
C PRO A 63 -9.49 3.77 -13.51
N SER A 64 -8.91 2.83 -12.77
CA SER A 64 -8.74 1.44 -13.17
C SER A 64 -8.74 0.49 -11.97
N SER A 65 -8.88 -0.80 -12.22
CA SER A 65 -8.77 -1.82 -11.17
C SER A 65 -7.33 -2.18 -10.79
N ASP A 66 -6.32 -1.55 -11.39
CA ASP A 66 -4.90 -1.85 -11.16
C ASP A 66 -4.23 -0.74 -10.33
N PRO A 67 -4.04 -0.93 -9.02
CA PRO A 67 -3.45 0.06 -8.12
C PRO A 67 -1.92 0.02 -8.10
N MET A 68 -1.29 -0.47 -9.18
CA MET A 68 0.16 -0.54 -9.31
C MET A 68 0.79 0.82 -9.04
N ASP A 69 1.85 0.83 -8.24
CA ASP A 69 2.65 2.03 -8.01
C ASP A 69 3.60 2.29 -9.19
N CYS A 70 3.78 3.55 -9.53
CA CYS A 70 4.76 3.99 -10.51
C CYS A 70 5.69 5.10 -9.98
N ALA A 71 5.43 5.64 -8.79
CA ALA A 71 6.23 6.69 -8.17
C ALA A 71 7.12 6.14 -7.04
N GLY A 72 6.69 5.04 -6.39
CA GLY A 72 7.44 4.34 -5.34
C GLY A 72 7.15 4.81 -3.92
N HIS A 73 6.48 5.95 -3.74
CA HIS A 73 6.18 6.50 -2.41
C HIS A 73 5.23 5.58 -1.63
N GLY A 74 4.16 5.12 -2.27
CA GLY A 74 3.15 4.25 -1.65
C GLY A 74 3.71 2.87 -1.34
N SER A 75 4.57 2.34 -2.21
CA SER A 75 5.33 1.10 -1.95
C SER A 75 6.26 1.24 -0.74
N HIS A 76 6.93 2.38 -0.60
CA HIS A 76 7.77 2.67 0.56
C HIS A 76 6.96 2.76 1.85
N VAL A 77 5.83 3.49 1.84
CA VAL A 77 4.89 3.56 2.97
C VAL A 77 4.36 2.17 3.34
N ALA A 78 3.93 1.38 2.36
CA ALA A 78 3.48 0.00 2.56
C ALA A 78 4.58 -0.88 3.18
N GLY A 79 5.85 -0.67 2.79
CA GLY A 79 7.00 -1.36 3.36
C GLY A 79 7.21 -1.05 4.85
N ILE A 80 7.06 0.21 5.27
CA ILE A 80 7.14 0.61 6.68
C ILE A 80 6.06 -0.12 7.50
N VAL A 81 4.84 -0.18 6.97
CA VAL A 81 3.71 -0.85 7.64
C VAL A 81 3.91 -2.36 7.69
N GLY A 82 4.27 -2.98 6.56
CA GLY A 82 4.14 -4.42 6.43
C GLY A 82 5.00 -5.02 5.33
N ALA A 83 6.25 -4.59 5.14
CA ALA A 83 7.24 -5.43 4.46
C ALA A 83 7.50 -6.71 5.27
N SER A 84 7.81 -7.81 4.59
CA SER A 84 8.20 -9.06 5.24
C SER A 84 9.15 -9.87 4.35
N ASN A 85 10.45 -9.72 4.59
CA ASN A 85 11.49 -10.63 4.12
C ASN A 85 12.64 -10.67 5.15
N ASP A 86 13.75 -11.34 4.80
CA ASP A 86 14.89 -11.52 5.71
C ASP A 86 15.75 -10.25 5.90
N VAL A 87 15.49 -9.19 5.13
CA VAL A 87 16.30 -7.95 5.12
C VAL A 87 15.54 -6.78 5.72
N VAL A 88 14.25 -6.67 5.42
CA VAL A 88 13.37 -5.56 5.81
C VAL A 88 12.06 -6.14 6.35
N MET A 89 11.72 -5.70 7.57
CA MET A 89 10.48 -6.07 8.24
C MET A 89 9.73 -4.80 8.66
N GLY A 90 8.48 -4.69 8.20
CA GLY A 90 7.57 -3.65 8.65
C GLY A 90 7.04 -3.92 10.05
N VAL A 91 6.28 -2.98 10.59
CA VAL A 91 5.72 -3.08 11.94
C VAL A 91 4.73 -4.25 12.07
N ALA A 92 3.96 -4.53 11.03
CA ALA A 92 2.91 -5.55 10.98
C ALA A 92 3.17 -6.53 9.81
N PRO A 93 4.15 -7.45 9.94
CA PRO A 93 4.59 -8.30 8.84
C PRO A 93 3.61 -9.42 8.44
N LYS A 94 2.43 -9.54 9.07
CA LYS A 94 1.37 -10.47 8.67
C LYS A 94 0.03 -9.77 8.37
N VAL A 95 0.03 -8.46 8.20
CA VAL A 95 -1.15 -7.69 7.83
C VAL A 95 -1.55 -7.96 6.38
N LEU A 96 -2.86 -7.86 6.08
CA LEU A 96 -3.32 -7.73 4.71
C LEU A 96 -3.26 -6.25 4.30
N LEU A 97 -2.71 -5.99 3.12
CA LEU A 97 -2.55 -4.64 2.57
C LEU A 97 -3.62 -4.37 1.51
N GLY A 98 -4.08 -3.12 1.49
CA GLY A 98 -4.89 -2.55 0.42
C GLY A 98 -4.17 -1.43 -0.29
N ALA A 99 -4.19 -1.42 -1.62
CA ALA A 99 -3.59 -0.36 -2.42
C ALA A 99 -4.68 0.56 -3.00
N TYR A 100 -4.84 1.75 -2.45
CA TYR A 100 -5.80 2.74 -2.92
C TYR A 100 -5.04 3.90 -3.54
N ARG A 101 -4.96 3.89 -4.87
CA ARG A 101 -4.12 4.83 -5.59
C ARG A 101 -4.88 6.11 -5.91
N VAL A 102 -4.45 7.22 -5.34
CA VAL A 102 -5.07 8.55 -5.50
C VAL A 102 -4.12 9.58 -6.12
N LEU A 103 -2.87 9.18 -6.42
CA LEU A 103 -1.87 10.02 -7.09
C LEU A 103 -1.41 9.39 -8.41
N GLY A 104 -1.18 10.24 -9.42
CA GLY A 104 -0.47 9.87 -10.64
C GLY A 104 1.04 9.73 -10.41
N CYS A 105 1.81 9.37 -11.44
CA CYS A 105 3.25 9.08 -11.28
C CYS A 105 4.12 10.29 -10.91
N ASN A 106 3.64 11.51 -11.24
CA ASN A 106 4.37 12.76 -10.99
C ASN A 106 3.44 13.88 -10.47
N GLY A 107 2.23 13.53 -10.05
CA GLY A 107 1.15 14.47 -9.76
C GLY A 107 0.86 14.64 -8.28
N SER A 108 -0.07 15.54 -7.99
CA SER A 108 -0.74 15.64 -6.69
C SER A 108 -2.12 14.98 -6.74
N SER A 109 -2.78 14.91 -5.59
CA SER A 109 -4.20 14.57 -5.49
C SER A 109 -5.02 15.76 -5.02
N ASN A 110 -6.34 15.62 -5.12
CA ASN A 110 -7.33 16.57 -4.62
C ASN A 110 -8.18 15.87 -3.54
N ASP A 111 -8.79 16.67 -2.67
CA ASP A 111 -9.54 16.17 -1.52
C ASP A 111 -10.72 15.28 -1.92
N ASP A 112 -11.39 15.55 -3.04
CA ASP A 112 -12.51 14.75 -3.54
C ASP A 112 -12.09 13.32 -3.91
N VAL A 113 -10.93 13.16 -4.55
CA VAL A 113 -10.35 11.85 -4.87
C VAL A 113 -9.93 11.11 -3.60
N ILE A 114 -9.31 11.82 -2.64
CA ILE A 114 -8.89 11.23 -1.37
C ILE A 114 -10.12 10.73 -0.58
N ILE A 115 -11.18 11.54 -0.52
CA ILE A 115 -12.43 11.18 0.16
C ILE A 115 -13.08 9.96 -0.51
N ALA A 116 -13.03 9.84 -1.83
CA ALA A 116 -13.58 8.68 -2.54
C ALA A 116 -12.86 7.35 -2.21
N ALA A 117 -11.64 7.41 -1.66
CA ALA A 117 -10.84 6.25 -1.31
C ALA A 117 -10.95 5.80 0.16
N LEU A 118 -11.59 6.60 1.03
CA LEU A 118 -11.84 6.29 2.46
C LEU A 118 -13.02 5.33 2.64
#